data_AF-A0A8I3X212-F1
#
_entry.id   AF-A0A8I3X212-F1
#
_cell.length_a   1.000
_cell.length_b   1.000
_cell.length_c   1.000
_cell.angle_alpha   90.00
_cell.angle_beta   90.00
_cell.angle_gamma   90.00
#
_symmetry.space_group_name_H-M   'P 1'
#
loop_
_entity.id
_entity.type
_entity.pdbx_description
1 polymer ?
#
loop_
_entity_poly.entity_id
_entity_poly.type
_entity_poly.pdbx_seq_one_letter_code
_entity_poly.pdbx_strand_id
1 'polypeptide(L)'
;MTTAPAWDTQVAAARGAAAMSAHLQWMVLRNCSSFLIKRNKQTYSTEPDNLKACNSFRYNGLIHRKTVGVEPAADSKGVVVVRKRRSGQRKRTAS
;
A
#
# COMPACT_ATOMS: atom_id res chain seq x y z
N MET A 1 -35.99 -8.93 -30.97
CA MET A 1 -35.56 -8.57 -29.60
C MET A 1 -35.24 -9.87 -28.89
N THR A 2 -33.95 -10.25 -28.83
CA THR A 2 -33.52 -11.50 -28.19
C THR A 2 -32.68 -11.13 -26.98
N THR A 3 -33.25 -11.32 -25.78
CA THR A 3 -32.57 -11.06 -24.51
C THR A 3 -31.58 -12.19 -24.24
N ALA A 4 -30.29 -11.87 -24.12
CA ALA A 4 -29.25 -12.84 -23.79
C ALA A 4 -29.45 -13.41 -22.37
N PRO A 5 -29.17 -14.70 -22.13
CA PRO A 5 -29.42 -15.36 -20.85
C PRO A 5 -28.41 -14.95 -19.75
N ALA A 6 -28.92 -14.77 -18.53
CA ALA A 6 -28.26 -14.14 -17.39
C ALA A 6 -27.04 -14.89 -16.78
N TRP A 7 -26.54 -15.96 -17.40
CA TRP A 7 -25.38 -16.71 -16.88
C TRP A 7 -24.04 -16.13 -17.34
N ASP A 8 -24.02 -15.24 -18.33
CA ASP A 8 -22.80 -14.59 -18.84
C ASP A 8 -22.20 -13.54 -17.88
N THR A 9 -22.85 -13.24 -16.74
CA THR A 9 -22.42 -12.16 -15.83
C THR A 9 -21.50 -12.61 -14.68
N GLN A 10 -21.05 -13.87 -14.64
CA GLN A 10 -20.34 -14.41 -13.46
C GLN A 10 -18.92 -14.97 -13.68
N VAL A 11 -18.23 -14.62 -14.77
CA VAL A 11 -16.83 -15.08 -14.97
C VAL A 11 -15.77 -13.96 -14.80
N ALA A 12 -16.18 -12.70 -14.64
CA ALA A 12 -15.22 -11.60 -14.51
C ALA A 12 -14.58 -11.43 -13.10
N ALA A 13 -15.11 -12.06 -12.05
CA ALA A 13 -14.78 -11.71 -10.67
C ALA A 13 -13.66 -12.53 -10.01
N ALA A 14 -13.09 -13.54 -10.67
CA ALA A 14 -12.15 -14.47 -10.02
C ALA A 14 -10.91 -14.78 -10.85
N ARG A 15 -10.29 -13.78 -11.49
CA ARG A 15 -8.86 -13.89 -11.79
C ARG A 15 -8.10 -13.48 -10.55
N GLY A 16 -7.75 -14.48 -9.73
CA GLY A 16 -6.78 -14.35 -8.66
C GLY A 16 -5.46 -13.82 -9.22
N ALA A 17 -5.32 -12.49 -9.26
CA ALA A 17 -4.06 -11.86 -9.58
C ALA A 17 -3.05 -12.35 -8.55
N ALA A 18 -2.05 -13.11 -8.97
CA ALA A 18 -0.90 -13.48 -8.15
C ALA A 18 -0.40 -12.22 -7.44
N ALA A 19 -0.75 -12.09 -6.17
CA ALA A 19 -0.44 -10.94 -5.36
C ALA A 19 0.88 -11.27 -4.68
N MET A 20 1.93 -10.51 -5.01
CA MET A 20 3.21 -10.64 -4.31
C MET A 20 2.96 -10.49 -2.80
N SER A 21 3.41 -11.48 -2.03
CA SER A 21 3.18 -11.49 -0.59
C SER A 21 3.96 -10.35 0.07
N ALA A 22 3.38 -9.74 1.11
CA ALA A 22 4.04 -8.66 1.85
C ALA A 22 5.36 -9.16 2.49
N HIS A 23 5.39 -10.41 2.94
CA HIS A 23 6.58 -11.02 3.54
C HIS A 23 7.74 -11.15 2.53
N LEU A 24 7.46 -11.57 1.29
CA LEU A 24 8.50 -11.67 0.27
C LEU A 24 9.06 -10.27 -0.04
N GLN A 25 8.18 -9.29 -0.24
CA GLN A 25 8.60 -7.91 -0.48
C GLN A 25 9.42 -7.36 0.69
N TRP A 26 9.04 -7.68 1.93
CA TRP A 26 9.77 -7.28 3.12
C TRP A 26 11.17 -7.88 3.18
N MET A 27 11.34 -9.16 2.81
CA MET A 27 12.65 -9.80 2.77
C MET A 27 13.61 -9.09 1.82
N VAL A 28 13.09 -8.55 0.72
CA VAL A 28 13.87 -7.73 -0.21
C VAL A 28 14.13 -6.34 0.40
N LEU A 29 13.08 -5.64 0.86
CA LEU A 29 13.14 -4.22 1.18
C LEU A 29 13.87 -3.88 2.49
N ARG A 30 13.79 -4.77 3.49
CA ARG A 30 14.15 -4.49 4.91
C ARG A 30 15.55 -3.92 5.15
N ASN A 31 16.48 -4.14 4.23
CA ASN A 31 17.89 -3.75 4.37
C ASN A 31 18.45 -2.88 3.23
N CYS A 32 17.72 -2.70 2.12
CA CYS A 32 18.24 -2.00 0.92
C CYS A 32 17.27 -0.96 0.32
N SER A 33 16.23 -0.56 1.05
CA SER A 33 15.33 0.51 0.62
C SER A 33 16.05 1.86 0.53
N SER A 34 15.71 2.68 -0.48
CA SER A 34 16.15 4.08 -0.56
C SER A 34 15.59 4.96 0.56
N PHE A 35 14.47 4.54 1.17
CA PHE A 35 13.85 5.23 2.31
C PHE A 35 14.50 4.87 3.65
N LEU A 36 15.41 3.89 3.68
CA LEU A 36 16.00 3.39 4.91
C LEU A 36 17.08 4.34 5.43
N ILE A 37 16.89 4.82 6.66
CA ILE A 37 17.87 5.68 7.35
C ILE A 37 18.39 4.93 8.57
N LYS A 38 19.71 4.72 8.63
CA LYS A 38 20.40 4.14 9.77
C LYS A 38 21.31 5.19 10.39
N ARG A 39 20.99 5.65 11.60
CA ARG A 39 21.77 6.66 12.32
C ARG A 39 21.62 6.47 13.82
N ASN A 40 22.65 6.80 14.60
CA ASN A 40 22.61 6.80 16.08
C ASN A 40 22.09 5.48 16.68
N LYS A 41 22.51 4.32 16.14
CA LYS A 41 22.04 2.97 16.52
C LYS A 41 20.52 2.75 16.36
N GLN A 42 19.82 3.63 15.65
CA GLN A 42 18.40 3.56 15.37
C GLN A 42 18.16 3.41 13.85
N THR A 43 17.04 2.78 13.50
CA THR A 43 16.67 2.48 12.11
C THR A 43 15.28 3.03 11.80
N TYR A 44 15.24 4.00 10.88
CA TYR A 44 14.02 4.68 10.46
C TYR A 44 13.71 4.42 8.99
N SER A 45 12.49 4.72 8.59
CA SER A 45 12.04 4.68 7.20
C SER A 45 11.27 5.96 6.88
N THR A 46 11.63 6.62 5.78
CA THR A 46 10.97 7.85 5.28
C THR A 46 9.94 7.58 4.18
N GLU A 47 9.45 6.35 4.10
CA GLU A 47 8.44 5.98 3.13
C GLU A 47 7.07 6.61 3.47
N PRO A 48 6.25 6.95 2.46
CA PRO A 48 4.90 7.46 2.70
C PRO A 48 4.04 6.40 3.40
N ASP A 49 3.04 6.87 4.14
CA ASP A 49 2.10 6.06 4.93
C ASP A 49 2.75 5.19 6.04
N ASN A 50 3.94 5.56 6.54
CA ASN A 50 4.55 4.94 7.74
C ASN A 50 4.30 5.79 8.99
N LEU A 51 3.25 5.43 9.74
CA LEU A 51 2.76 6.19 10.90
C LEU A 51 3.76 6.37 12.05
N LYS A 52 4.83 5.58 12.11
CA LYS A 52 5.86 5.66 13.17
C LYS A 52 7.26 5.99 12.65
N ALA A 53 7.41 6.19 11.34
CA ALA A 53 8.70 6.32 10.67
C ALA A 53 9.74 5.25 11.03
N CYS A 54 9.30 4.07 11.49
CA CYS A 54 10.18 2.99 11.94
C CYS A 54 10.34 1.96 10.82
N ASN A 55 11.55 1.43 10.65
CA ASN A 55 11.77 0.30 9.74
C ASN A 55 11.26 -1.00 10.37
N SER A 56 9.97 -1.28 10.17
CA SER A 56 9.31 -2.47 10.70
C SER A 56 8.28 -2.98 9.72
N PHE A 57 8.14 -4.30 9.66
CA PHE A 57 7.16 -4.95 8.80
C PHE A 57 5.75 -4.41 9.01
N ARG A 58 5.34 -4.13 10.26
CA ARG A 58 3.96 -3.73 10.58
C ARG A 58 3.58 -2.35 10.06
N TYR A 59 4.53 -1.42 10.06
CA TYR A 59 4.28 0.00 9.77
C TYR A 59 4.69 0.39 8.35
N ASN A 60 5.16 -0.56 7.54
CA ASN A 60 5.61 -0.27 6.18
C ASN A 60 4.41 -0.03 5.23
N GLY A 61 4.34 1.18 4.66
CA GLY A 61 3.22 1.59 3.83
C GLY A 61 3.19 0.99 2.42
N LEU A 62 4.36 0.58 1.91
CA LEU A 62 4.54 0.15 0.52
C LEU A 62 4.11 -1.31 0.31
N ILE A 63 4.52 -2.20 1.22
CA ILE A 63 4.37 -3.65 1.07
C ILE A 63 2.95 -4.15 1.38
N HIS A 64 2.21 -3.44 2.25
CA HIS A 64 0.88 -3.87 2.66
C HIS A 64 -0.18 -3.52 1.61
N ARG A 65 -1.19 -4.39 1.51
CA ARG A 65 -2.36 -4.16 0.64
C ARG A 65 -3.34 -3.15 1.25
N LYS A 66 -3.34 -3.05 2.58
CA LYS A 66 -4.16 -2.14 3.36
C LYS A 66 -3.22 -1.27 4.18
N THR A 67 -3.23 0.01 3.87
CA THR A 67 -2.39 1.02 4.54
C THR A 67 -3.26 2.22 4.86
N VAL A 68 -2.96 2.86 5.98
CA VAL A 68 -3.53 4.14 6.38
C VAL A 68 -2.37 5.10 6.60
N GLY A 69 -2.39 6.21 5.88
CA GLY A 69 -1.50 7.35 6.06
C GLY A 69 -2.25 8.51 6.72
N VAL A 70 -1.50 9.36 7.40
CA VAL A 70 -2.02 10.53 8.09
C VAL A 70 -1.06 11.67 7.78
N GLU A 71 -1.56 12.68 7.08
CA GLU A 71 -0.78 13.83 6.64
C GLU A 71 -1.45 15.13 7.11
N PRO A 72 -0.68 16.20 7.34
CA PRO A 72 -1.27 17.51 7.61
C PRO A 72 -2.09 17.97 6.40
N ALA A 73 -3.24 18.60 6.65
CA ALA A 73 -4.01 19.23 5.58
C ALA A 73 -3.24 20.42 4.99
N ALA A 74 -3.37 20.63 3.68
CA ALA A 74 -2.72 21.75 2.98
C ALA A 74 -3.06 23.11 3.62
N ASP A 75 -4.30 23.25 4.11
CA ASP A 75 -4.78 24.47 4.75
C ASP A 75 -4.28 24.66 6.19
N SER A 76 -3.39 23.79 6.67
CA SER A 76 -2.83 23.78 8.04
C SER A 76 -3.89 23.70 9.16
N LYS A 77 -5.14 23.41 8.79
CA LYS A 77 -6.29 23.29 9.67
C LYS A 77 -6.90 21.91 9.47
N GLY A 78 -6.32 20.93 10.16
CA GLY A 78 -6.81 19.56 10.18
C GLY A 78 -5.85 18.54 9.59
N VAL A 79 -6.39 17.36 9.33
CA VAL A 79 -5.62 16.15 9.02
C VAL A 79 -6.26 15.45 7.82
N VAL A 80 -5.43 15.01 6.88
CA VAL A 80 -5.83 14.19 5.74
C VAL A 80 -5.50 12.74 6.04
N VAL A 81 -6.49 11.86 5.87
CA VAL A 81 -6.30 10.42 6.02
C VAL A 81 -6.23 9.79 4.63
N VAL A 82 -5.09 9.18 4.31
CA VAL A 82 -4.86 8.48 3.05
C VAL A 82 -5.11 7.00 3.24
N ARG A 83 -5.84 6.35 2.32
CA ARG A 83 -6.11 4.91 2.36
C ARG A 83 -5.85 4.24 1.03
N LYS A 84 -5.11 3.14 1.07
CA LYS A 84 -4.88 2.29 -0.10
C LYS A 84 -6.15 1.53 -0.50
N ARG A 85 -6.58 1.68 -1.76
CA ARG A 85 -7.71 0.93 -2.32
C ARG A 85 -7.33 -0.54 -2.51
N ARG A 86 -8.30 -1.44 -2.31
CA ARG A 86 -8.11 -2.90 -2.52
C ARG A 86 -7.93 -3.23 -4.00
N SER A 87 -8.68 -2.57 -4.87
CA SER A 87 -8.54 -2.69 -6.32
C SER A 87 -7.42 -1.80 -6.82
N GLY A 88 -6.79 -2.17 -7.95
CA GLY A 88 -5.79 -1.32 -8.58
C GLY A 88 -4.43 -1.28 -7.88
N GLN A 89 -4.07 -2.27 -7.04
CA GLN A 89 -2.78 -2.30 -6.33
C GLN A 89 -1.55 -2.12 -7.24
N ARG A 90 -1.61 -2.59 -8.49
CA ARG A 90 -0.52 -2.46 -9.49
C ARG A 90 -0.51 -1.11 -10.21
N LYS A 91 -1.55 -0.29 -10.03
CA LYS A 91 -1.65 1.05 -10.59
C LYS A 91 -1.12 2.02 -9.54
N ARG A 92 -0.01 2.68 -9.84
CA ARG A 92 0.48 3.79 -9.02
C ARG A 92 -0.53 4.93 -9.12
N THR A 93 -1.00 5.39 -7.98
CA THR A 93 -1.70 6.67 -7.86
C THR A 93 -0.71 7.63 -7.22
N ALA A 94 -0.58 8.83 -7.78
CA ALA A 94 0.24 9.86 -7.17
C ALA A 94 -0.39 10.23 -5.83
N SER A 95 0.43 10.20 -4.78
CA SER A 95 0.16 10.73 -3.44
C SER A 95 0.56 12.19 -3.39
#